data_AF-A0A2V5PN78-F1
#
_entry.id   AF-A0A2V5PN78-F1
#
_cell.length_a   1.000
_cell.length_b   1.000
_cell.length_c   1.000
_cell.angle_alpha   90.00
_cell.angle_beta   90.00
_cell.angle_gamma   90.00
#
_symmetry.space_group_name_H-M   'P 1'
#
loop_
_entity.id
_entity.type
_entity.pdbx_description
1 polymer ?
#
loop_
_entity_poly.entity_id
_entity_poly.type
_entity_poly.pdbx_seq_one_letter_code
_entity_poly.pdbx_strand_id
1 'polypeptide(L)'
;MIALNVGCGDTVNWIQTKTNLLRRFPPGARYLIGVSGGRDSVVLLDAIADLDYRKLIVCHFDHQLRGRSSQADARFVEKLAAKYDVDLEIGSADVRAVANYRKMSIETAAREARYSFFAKMAKQRRCQTIFLAHHADD
;
A
#
# COMPACT_ATOMS: atom_id res chain seq x y z
N MET A 1 -4.80 -2.11 -11.95
CA MET A 1 -3.90 -1.39 -11.02
C MET A 1 -4.39 0.03 -10.84
N ILE A 2 -4.51 0.49 -9.60
CA ILE A 2 -4.78 1.89 -9.28
C ILE A 2 -3.46 2.53 -8.84
N ALA A 3 -3.14 3.72 -9.36
CA ALA A 3 -2.04 4.53 -8.88
C ALA A 3 -2.60 5.71 -8.10
N LEU A 4 -2.08 5.95 -6.91
CA LEU A 4 -2.34 7.13 -6.10
C LEU A 4 -1.22 8.13 -6.29
N ASN A 5 -1.57 9.35 -6.70
CA ASN A 5 -0.63 10.45 -6.69
C ASN A 5 -0.82 11.28 -5.41
N VAL A 6 0.23 11.41 -4.61
CA VAL A 6 0.23 12.23 -3.40
C VAL A 6 0.62 13.65 -3.83
N GLY A 7 -0.33 14.59 -3.74
CA GLY A 7 -0.13 15.98 -4.14
C GLY A 7 0.77 16.76 -3.19
N CYS A 8 1.00 18.05 -3.50
CA CYS A 8 1.61 18.99 -2.55
C CYS A 8 0.53 19.38 -1.52
N GLY A 9 0.50 18.68 -0.38
CA GLY A 9 -0.57 18.69 0.63
C GLY A 9 -1.05 17.26 0.93
N ASP A 10 -1.78 17.01 2.02
CA ASP A 10 -2.30 15.65 2.36
C ASP A 10 -3.39 15.13 1.39
N THR A 11 -3.50 15.74 0.21
CA THR A 11 -4.48 15.44 -0.84
C THR A 11 -4.01 14.26 -1.69
N VAL A 12 -4.85 13.23 -1.78
CA VAL A 12 -4.58 11.98 -2.52
C VAL A 12 -5.44 11.95 -3.78
N ASN A 13 -4.81 11.87 -4.96
CA ASN A 13 -5.50 11.80 -6.26
C ASN A 13 -5.45 10.38 -6.85
N TRP A 14 -6.61 9.87 -7.23
CA TRP A 14 -6.77 8.53 -7.80
C TRP A 14 -6.55 8.53 -9.31
N ILE A 15 -5.68 7.64 -9.81
CA ILE A 15 -5.41 7.43 -11.23
C ILE A 15 -5.62 5.95 -11.57
N GLN A 16 -6.65 5.64 -12.35
CA GLN A 16 -6.78 4.32 -12.96
C GLN A 16 -5.98 4.28 -14.26
N THR A 17 -5.11 3.29 -14.44
CA THR A 17 -4.34 3.12 -15.68
C THR A 17 -4.56 1.71 -16.23
N LYS A 18 -5.02 1.61 -17.48
CA LYS A 18 -5.26 0.32 -18.18
C LYS A 18 -4.19 -0.02 -19.22
N THR A 19 -3.42 0.94 -19.74
CA THR A 19 -2.40 0.68 -20.77
C THR A 19 -1.40 1.85 -20.79
N ASN A 20 -0.09 1.57 -20.79
CA ASN A 20 1.08 2.50 -20.65
C ASN A 20 1.63 2.78 -19.24
N LEU A 21 1.82 1.72 -18.46
CA LEU A 21 2.52 1.75 -17.17
C LEU A 21 3.91 2.40 -17.26
N LEU A 22 4.80 1.89 -18.13
CA LEU A 22 6.20 2.32 -18.22
C LEU A 22 6.37 3.79 -18.67
N ARG A 23 5.52 4.26 -19.59
CA ARG A 23 5.56 5.66 -20.06
C ARG A 23 5.12 6.64 -18.97
N ARG A 24 4.16 6.22 -18.13
CA ARG A 24 3.57 7.06 -17.08
C ARG A 24 4.37 6.99 -15.77
N PHE A 25 5.00 5.85 -15.51
CA PHE A 25 5.71 5.55 -14.27
C PHE A 25 7.06 4.88 -14.61
N PRO A 26 8.13 5.64 -14.86
CA PRO A 26 9.42 5.06 -15.26
C PRO A 26 10.09 4.24 -14.12
N PRO A 27 10.63 3.05 -14.39
CA PRO A 27 11.23 2.18 -13.35
C PRO A 27 12.37 2.80 -12.53
N GLY A 28 13.06 3.82 -13.07
CA GLY A 28 14.16 4.52 -12.38
C GLY A 28 13.72 5.45 -11.24
N ALA A 29 12.41 5.74 -11.13
CA ALA A 29 11.82 6.52 -10.05
C ALA A 29 11.45 5.64 -8.85
N ARG A 30 11.19 6.29 -7.71
CA ARG A 30 10.85 5.61 -6.46
C ARG A 30 9.34 5.55 -6.28
N TYR A 31 8.83 4.39 -5.90
CA TYR A 31 7.40 4.12 -5.76
C TYR A 31 7.09 3.39 -4.46
N LEU A 32 5.91 3.66 -3.92
CA LEU A 32 5.32 2.78 -2.92
C LEU A 32 4.39 1.77 -3.59
N ILE A 33 4.21 0.61 -2.97
CA ILE A 33 3.19 -0.37 -3.35
C ILE A 33 2.49 -0.89 -2.10
N GLY A 34 1.16 -0.81 -2.08
CA GLY A 34 0.36 -1.36 -0.98
C GLY A 34 0.18 -2.86 -1.14
N VAL A 35 0.66 -3.64 -0.17
CA VAL A 35 0.55 -5.10 -0.15
C VAL A 35 -0.18 -5.57 1.10
N SER A 36 -1.38 -6.12 0.93
CA SER A 36 -2.21 -6.59 2.05
C SER A 36 -1.88 -8.02 2.47
N GLY A 37 -1.13 -8.77 1.64
CA GLY A 37 -0.94 -10.21 1.77
C GLY A 37 -1.98 -11.03 0.96
N GLY A 38 -3.03 -10.37 0.47
CA GLY A 38 -4.00 -11.00 -0.43
C GLY A 38 -3.47 -11.14 -1.86
N ARG A 39 -3.96 -12.16 -2.56
CA ARG A 39 -3.54 -12.57 -3.92
C ARG A 39 -3.38 -11.39 -4.88
N ASP A 40 -4.35 -10.49 -4.95
CA ASP A 40 -4.36 -9.39 -5.93
C ASP A 40 -3.21 -8.39 -5.70
N SER A 41 -2.86 -8.14 -4.44
CA SER A 41 -1.74 -7.26 -4.09
C SER A 41 -0.39 -7.94 -4.31
N VAL A 42 -0.33 -9.26 -4.12
CA VAL A 42 0.88 -10.07 -4.40
C VAL A 42 1.14 -10.14 -5.91
N VAL A 43 0.11 -10.39 -6.72
CA VAL A 43 0.22 -10.39 -8.18
C VAL A 43 0.65 -9.01 -8.70
N LEU A 44 0.16 -7.92 -8.10
CA LEU A 44 0.61 -6.59 -8.46
C LEU A 44 2.10 -6.36 -8.12
N LEU A 45 2.55 -6.81 -6.95
CA LEU A 45 3.96 -6.74 -6.57
C LEU A 45 4.84 -7.51 -7.54
N ASP A 46 4.47 -8.74 -7.86
CA ASP A 46 5.18 -9.61 -8.79
C ASP A 46 5.29 -8.95 -10.18
N ALA A 47 4.16 -8.47 -10.73
CA ALA A 47 4.13 -7.82 -12.02
C ALA A 47 4.96 -6.52 -12.10
N ILE A 48 5.05 -5.75 -11.02
CA ILE A 48 5.89 -4.53 -10.97
C ILE A 48 7.37 -4.89 -10.78
N ALA A 49 7.67 -5.91 -9.98
CA ALA A 49 9.04 -6.39 -9.78
C ALA A 49 9.65 -6.92 -11.08
N ASP A 50 8.87 -7.64 -11.89
CA ASP A 50 9.29 -8.14 -13.21
C ASP A 50 9.64 -7.04 -14.23
N LEU A 51 9.19 -5.80 -13.98
CA LEU A 51 9.48 -4.64 -14.81
C LEU A 51 10.72 -3.83 -14.33
N ASP A 52 11.54 -4.41 -13.45
CA ASP A 52 12.80 -3.84 -12.93
C ASP A 52 12.63 -2.51 -12.14
N TYR A 53 11.53 -2.39 -11.39
CA TYR A 53 11.31 -1.26 -10.47
C TYR A 53 12.15 -1.44 -9.19
N ARG A 54 13.46 -1.17 -9.28
CA ARG A 54 14.43 -1.42 -8.18
C ARG A 54 14.34 -0.49 -6.98
N LYS A 55 13.57 0.60 -7.07
CA LYS A 55 13.33 1.56 -5.97
C LYS A 55 11.91 1.45 -5.44
N LEU A 56 11.34 0.25 -5.49
CA LEU A 56 10.03 -0.04 -4.94
C LEU A 56 10.14 -0.19 -3.41
N ILE A 57 9.14 0.31 -2.70
CA ILE A 57 9.00 0.14 -1.26
C ILE A 57 7.63 -0.46 -1.01
N VAL A 58 7.61 -1.63 -0.38
CA VAL A 58 6.38 -2.32 0.02
C VAL A 58 5.81 -1.63 1.26
N CYS A 59 4.51 -1.37 1.25
CA CYS A 59 3.77 -0.85 2.39
C CYS A 59 2.66 -1.81 2.79
N HIS A 60 2.73 -2.33 4.01
CA HIS A 60 1.70 -3.14 4.63
C HIS A 60 1.03 -2.36 5.76
N PHE A 61 -0.29 -2.48 5.88
CA PHE A 61 -1.03 -1.90 7.00
C PHE A 61 -1.90 -2.96 7.66
N ASP A 62 -1.58 -3.25 8.92
CA ASP A 62 -2.33 -4.20 9.74
C ASP A 62 -3.44 -3.48 10.53
N HIS A 63 -4.69 -3.78 10.20
CA HIS A 63 -5.87 -3.23 10.89
C HIS A 63 -6.16 -3.87 12.27
N GLN A 64 -5.37 -4.86 12.69
CA GLN A 64 -5.49 -5.57 13.98
C GLN A 64 -6.87 -6.19 14.25
N LEU A 65 -7.65 -6.47 13.20
CA LEU A 65 -9.02 -6.99 13.32
C LEU A 65 -9.09 -8.49 13.61
N ARG A 66 -8.04 -9.25 13.27
CA ARG A 66 -8.06 -10.73 13.27
C ARG A 66 -6.95 -11.36 14.11
N GLY A 67 -6.38 -10.60 15.05
CA GLY A 67 -5.38 -11.08 16.00
C GLY A 67 -4.22 -11.83 15.32
N ARG A 68 -4.10 -13.15 15.55
CA ARG A 68 -3.02 -13.98 14.99
C ARG A 68 -2.97 -14.02 13.46
N SER A 69 -4.12 -13.88 12.77
CA SER A 69 -4.15 -13.88 11.29
C SER A 69 -3.45 -12.64 10.73
N SER A 70 -3.73 -11.46 11.31
CA SER A 70 -3.05 -10.20 10.96
C SER A 70 -1.53 -10.31 11.04
N GLN A 71 -1.04 -10.93 12.13
CA GLN A 71 0.40 -11.12 12.31
C GLN A 71 1.00 -12.09 11.28
N ALA A 72 0.22 -13.06 10.80
CA ALA A 72 0.66 -13.96 9.74
C ALA A 72 0.78 -13.22 8.41
N ASP A 73 -0.15 -12.31 8.11
CA ASP A 73 -0.11 -11.46 6.91
C ASP A 73 1.12 -10.55 6.93
N ALA A 74 1.40 -9.88 8.05
CA ALA A 74 2.60 -9.05 8.20
C ALA A 74 3.90 -9.85 7.95
N ARG A 75 4.04 -11.02 8.58
CA ARG A 75 5.19 -11.92 8.35
C ARG A 75 5.28 -12.44 6.91
N PHE A 76 4.15 -12.66 6.27
CA PHE A 76 4.12 -13.06 4.87
C PHE A 76 4.62 -11.93 3.96
N VAL A 77 4.18 -10.70 4.20
CA VAL A 77 4.63 -9.54 3.43
C VAL A 77 6.11 -9.23 3.70
N GLU A 78 6.61 -9.42 4.92
CA GLU A 78 8.05 -9.35 5.22
C GLU A 78 8.88 -10.30 4.33
N LYS A 79 8.43 -11.55 4.21
CA LYS A 79 9.10 -12.54 3.35
C LYS A 79 9.02 -12.17 1.88
N LEU A 80 7.91 -11.58 1.42
CA LEU A 80 7.79 -11.10 0.05
C LEU A 80 8.76 -9.95 -0.22
N ALA A 81 8.84 -8.94 0.65
CA ALA A 81 9.76 -7.84 0.50
C ALA A 81 11.22 -8.31 0.42
N ALA A 82 11.59 -9.26 1.30
CA ALA A 82 12.91 -9.90 1.26
C ALA A 82 13.15 -10.69 -0.04
N LYS A 83 12.14 -11.42 -0.54
CA LYS A 83 12.24 -12.18 -1.81
C LYS A 83 12.55 -11.28 -3.00
N TYR A 84 11.95 -10.08 -3.06
CA TYR A 84 12.14 -9.14 -4.16
C TYR A 84 13.28 -8.14 -3.93
N ASP A 85 14.00 -8.22 -2.80
CA ASP A 85 15.07 -7.28 -2.44
C ASP A 85 14.61 -5.81 -2.43
N VAL A 86 13.47 -5.56 -1.77
CA VAL A 86 12.84 -4.23 -1.69
C VAL A 86 12.62 -3.81 -0.24
N ASP A 87 12.64 -2.50 -0.02
CA ASP A 87 12.34 -1.90 1.27
C ASP A 87 10.90 -2.21 1.73
N LEU A 88 10.70 -2.26 3.05
CA LEU A 88 9.40 -2.55 3.65
C LEU A 88 9.04 -1.53 4.73
N GLU A 89 7.77 -1.11 4.70
CA GLU A 89 7.12 -0.32 5.73
C GLU A 89 5.89 -1.04 6.27
N ILE A 90 5.81 -1.18 7.58
CA ILE A 90 4.67 -1.79 8.26
C ILE A 90 4.04 -0.77 9.20
N GLY A 91 2.76 -0.49 8.97
CA GLY A 91 1.91 0.27 9.89
C GLY A 91 0.89 -0.63 10.54
N SER A 92 0.37 -0.23 11.69
CA SER A 92 -0.78 -0.90 12.29
C SER A 92 -1.63 0.06 13.12
N ALA A 93 -2.90 -0.29 13.29
CA ALA A 93 -3.80 0.38 14.23
C ALA A 93 -4.92 -0.55 14.67
N ASP A 94 -5.39 -0.39 15.92
CA ASP A 94 -6.67 -0.96 16.35
C ASP A 94 -7.81 -0.17 15.72
N VAL A 95 -8.24 -0.59 14.54
CA VAL A 95 -9.29 0.14 13.80
C VAL A 95 -10.66 0.04 14.47
N ARG A 96 -10.87 -0.97 15.34
CA ARG A 96 -12.12 -1.08 16.10
C ARG A 96 -12.19 0.01 17.16
N ALA A 97 -11.08 0.25 17.86
CA ALA A 97 -10.96 1.38 18.78
C ALA A 97 -11.14 2.72 18.05
N VAL A 98 -10.52 2.90 16.87
CA VAL A 98 -10.67 4.12 16.06
C VAL A 98 -12.11 4.33 15.61
N ALA A 99 -12.78 3.30 15.10
CA ALA A 99 -14.17 3.37 14.66
C ALA A 99 -15.12 3.76 15.81
N ASN A 100 -14.93 3.16 16.99
CA ASN A 100 -15.73 3.45 18.19
C ASN A 100 -15.54 4.88 18.69
N TYR A 101 -14.30 5.37 18.67
CA TYR A 101 -13.94 6.72 19.10
C TYR A 101 -14.49 7.78 18.14
N ARG A 102 -14.31 7.59 16.82
CA ARG A 102 -14.71 8.55 15.79
C ARG A 102 -16.15 8.40 15.31
N LYS A 103 -16.92 7.45 15.86
CA LYS A 103 -18.32 7.17 15.49
C LYS A 103 -18.51 6.94 13.98
N MET A 104 -17.65 6.10 13.42
CA MET A 104 -17.68 5.70 12.00
C MET A 104 -17.70 4.19 11.85
N SER A 105 -17.93 3.68 10.63
CA SER A 105 -17.84 2.25 10.38
C SER A 105 -16.40 1.75 10.51
N ILE A 106 -16.24 0.46 10.83
CA ILE A 106 -14.91 -0.19 10.88
C ILE A 106 -14.21 -0.11 9.52
N GLU A 107 -14.97 -0.24 8.43
CA GLU A 107 -14.46 -0.16 7.06
C GLU A 107 -13.90 1.23 6.74
N THR A 108 -14.65 2.29 7.08
CA THR A 108 -14.18 3.67 6.91
C THR A 108 -12.93 3.93 7.75
N ALA A 109 -12.93 3.51 9.02
CA ALA A 109 -11.76 3.65 9.89
C ALA A 109 -10.52 2.92 9.34
N ALA A 110 -10.71 1.69 8.84
CA ALA A 110 -9.65 0.90 8.23
C ALA A 110 -9.09 1.53 6.96
N ARG A 111 -9.96 2.08 6.11
CA ARG A 111 -9.59 2.78 4.88
C ARG A 111 -8.82 4.07 5.19
N GLU A 112 -9.33 4.91 6.08
CA GLU A 112 -8.66 6.15 6.52
C GLU A 112 -7.29 5.88 7.15
N ALA A 113 -7.20 4.91 8.05
CA ALA A 113 -5.95 4.57 8.72
C ALA A 113 -4.89 4.08 7.72
N ARG A 114 -5.29 3.20 6.79
CA ARG A 114 -4.40 2.70 5.72
C ARG A 114 -3.89 3.84 4.83
N TYR A 115 -4.76 4.71 4.35
CA TYR A 115 -4.33 5.80 3.46
C TYR A 115 -3.51 6.85 4.18
N SER A 116 -3.84 7.15 5.43
CA SER A 116 -3.04 8.07 6.24
C SER A 116 -1.63 7.52 6.44
N PHE A 117 -1.50 6.22 6.70
CA PHE A 117 -0.21 5.54 6.76
C PHE A 117 0.53 5.60 5.42
N PHE A 118 -0.13 5.25 4.31
CA PHE A 118 0.48 5.27 2.98
C PHE A 118 0.94 6.69 2.57
N ALA A 119 0.13 7.72 2.82
CA ALA A 119 0.49 9.11 2.56
C ALA A 119 1.69 9.56 3.42
N LYS A 120 1.69 9.19 4.71
CA LYS A 120 2.83 9.43 5.61
C LYS A 120 4.11 8.78 5.08
N MET A 121 4.05 7.51 4.67
CA MET A 121 5.20 6.79 4.12
C MET A 121 5.66 7.42 2.79
N ALA A 122 4.73 7.83 1.94
CA ALA A 122 5.04 8.46 0.65
C ALA A 122 5.87 9.73 0.88
N LYS A 123 5.43 10.57 1.83
CA LYS A 123 6.16 11.78 2.23
C LYS A 123 7.54 11.46 2.81
N GLN A 124 7.63 10.53 3.76
CA GLN A 124 8.90 10.16 4.41
C GLN A 124 9.91 9.56 3.44
N ARG A 125 9.44 8.72 2.51
CA ARG A 125 10.27 8.05 1.51
C ARG A 125 10.46 8.87 0.23
N ARG A 126 9.88 10.06 0.15
CA ARG A 126 9.91 10.95 -1.02
C ARG A 126 9.39 10.28 -2.30
N CYS A 127 8.30 9.54 -2.17
CA CYS A 127 7.56 8.91 -3.25
C CYS A 127 6.33 9.76 -3.58
N GLN A 128 6.10 10.05 -4.86
CA GLN A 128 4.90 10.77 -5.28
C GLN A 128 3.77 9.82 -5.67
N THR A 129 4.09 8.56 -5.96
CA THR A 129 3.13 7.58 -6.47
C THR A 129 3.11 6.31 -5.62
N ILE A 130 1.89 5.81 -5.37
CA ILE A 130 1.62 4.55 -4.66
C ILE A 130 0.80 3.63 -5.56
N PHE A 131 1.25 2.41 -5.79
CA PHE A 131 0.49 1.39 -6.53
C PHE A 131 -0.41 0.59 -5.59
N LEU A 132 -1.66 0.39 -5.99
CA LEU A 132 -2.66 -0.40 -5.28
C LEU A 132 -3.37 -1.38 -6.23
N ALA A 133 -3.71 -2.56 -5.71
CA ALA A 133 -4.57 -3.50 -6.41
C ALA A 133 -6.02 -2.96 -6.45
N HIS A 134 -6.76 -3.23 -7.53
CA HIS A 134 -8.13 -2.70 -7.71
C HIS A 134 -9.08 -3.15 -6.57
N HIS A 135 -9.04 -4.42 -6.19
CA HIS A 135 -9.88 -4.96 -5.10
C HIS A 135 -9.34 -4.69 -3.70
N ALA A 136 -8.33 -3.84 -3.52
CA ALA A 136 -7.90 -3.47 -2.17
C ALA A 136 -8.93 -2.57 -1.47
N ASP A 137 -9.88 -2.02 -2.22
CA ASP A 137 -10.81 -0.96 -1.83
C ASP A 137 -12.28 -1.21 -2.21
N ASP A 138 -12.55 -2.30 -2.93
CA ASP A 138 -13.90 -2.75 -3.33
C ASP A 138 -14.35 -3.95 -2.49
#